data_AF-A0A0T7GHG3-F1
#
_entry.id   AF-A0A0T7GHG3-F1
#
_cell.length_a   1.000
_cell.length_b   1.000
_cell.length_c   1.000
_cell.angle_alpha   90.00
_cell.angle_beta   90.00
_cell.angle_gamma   90.00
#
_symmetry.space_group_name_H-M   'P 1'
#
loop_
_entity.id
_entity.type
_entity.pdbx_description
1 polymer ?
#
loop_
_entity_poly.entity_id
_entity_poly.type
_entity_poly.pdbx_seq_one_letter_code
_entity_poly.pdbx_strand_id
1 'polypeptide(L)'
;MGNLVPIATTTLVVILFLFAATFAIKLLNGHINTAGMLETAPDRPIDPERLLVLIGTVLAGFGYFSYGLNVGAKNGALPDLPEELVTALGGGNLLYLSGKIFRTGRII
;
A
#
# COMPACT_ATOMS: atom_id res chain seq x y z
N MET A 1 9.86 9.23 -31.98
CA MET A 1 9.39 9.06 -30.58
C MET A 1 8.18 8.12 -30.43
N GLY A 2 7.70 7.43 -31.49
CA GLY A 2 6.42 6.69 -31.44
C GLY A 2 6.40 5.36 -30.66
N ASN A 3 7.55 4.73 -30.40
CA ASN A 3 7.60 3.38 -29.79
C ASN A 3 8.21 3.34 -28.38
N LEU A 4 8.75 4.45 -27.86
CA LEU A 4 9.47 4.44 -26.58
C LEU A 4 8.54 4.41 -25.37
N VAL A 5 7.41 5.13 -25.44
CA VAL A 5 6.40 5.18 -24.37
C VAL A 5 5.76 3.81 -24.09
N PRO A 6 5.30 3.03 -25.10
CA PRO A 6 4.74 1.70 -24.84
C PRO A 6 5.80 0.71 -24.32
N ILE A 7 7.05 0.80 -24.78
CA ILE A 7 8.14 -0.05 -24.30
C ILE A 7 8.48 0.28 -22.83
N ALA A 8 8.57 1.57 -22.47
CA ALA A 8 8.85 2.00 -21.11
C ALA A 8 7.73 1.58 -20.15
N THR A 9 6.47 1.75 -20.56
CA THR A 9 5.30 1.34 -19.76
C THR A 9 5.26 -0.17 -19.54
N THR A 10 5.50 -0.95 -20.60
CA THR A 10 5.54 -2.42 -20.52
C THR A 10 6.67 -2.89 -19.60
N THR A 11 7.86 -2.29 -19.74
CA THR A 11 9.02 -2.60 -18.89
C THR A 11 8.73 -2.30 -17.41
N LEU A 12 8.11 -1.16 -17.11
CA LEU A 12 7.72 -0.79 -15.74
C LEU A 12 6.73 -1.78 -15.13
N VAL A 13 5.70 -2.17 -15.90
CA VAL A 13 4.71 -3.16 -15.45
C VAL A 13 5.37 -4.51 -15.18
N VAL A 14 6.26 -4.96 -16.06
CA VAL A 14 7.00 -6.22 -15.88
C VAL A 14 7.88 -6.16 -14.62
N ILE A 15 8.61 -5.07 -14.40
CA ILE A 15 9.46 -4.90 -13.21
C ILE A 15 8.60 -4.92 -11.94
N LEU A 16 7.49 -4.19 -11.92
CA LEU A 16 6.57 -4.17 -10.77
C LEU A 16 5.99 -5.56 -10.50
N PHE A 17 5.64 -6.30 -11.55
CA PHE A 17 5.14 -7.66 -11.43
C PHE A 17 6.21 -8.61 -10.87
N LEU A 18 7.44 -8.54 -11.37
CA LEU A 18 8.56 -9.34 -10.86
C LEU A 18 8.89 -9.01 -9.41
N PHE A 19 8.83 -7.73 -9.04
CA PHE A 19 9.00 -7.28 -7.66
C PHE A 19 7.92 -7.86 -6.75
N ALA A 20 6.64 -7.73 -7.14
CA ALA A 20 5.51 -8.27 -6.40
C ALA A 20 5.60 -9.80 -6.26
N ALA A 21 5.95 -10.51 -7.33
CA ALA A 21 6.12 -11.96 -7.32
C ALA A 21 7.26 -12.39 -6.38
N THR A 22 8.38 -11.68 -6.41
CA THR A 22 9.52 -11.95 -5.50
C THR A 22 9.11 -11.75 -4.04
N PHE A 23 8.37 -10.68 -3.75
CA PHE A 23 7.84 -10.43 -2.42
C PHE A 23 6.87 -11.53 -1.97
N ALA A 24 5.96 -11.95 -2.83
CA ALA A 24 5.01 -13.03 -2.57
C ALA A 24 5.74 -14.36 -2.28
N ILE A 25 6.75 -14.70 -3.06
CA ILE A 25 7.58 -15.90 -2.83
C ILE A 25 8.29 -15.81 -1.48
N LYS A 26 8.88 -14.66 -1.14
CA LYS A 26 9.54 -14.46 0.17
C LYS A 26 8.56 -14.55 1.34
N LEU A 27 7.34 -14.07 1.16
CA LEU A 27 6.24 -14.21 2.12
C LEU A 27 5.87 -15.68 2.33
N LEU A 28 5.64 -16.43 1.24
CA LEU A 28 5.28 -17.85 1.29
C LEU A 28 6.40 -18.72 1.86
N ASN A 29 7.66 -18.37 1.58
CA ASN A 29 8.82 -19.06 2.12
C ASN A 29 9.15 -18.66 3.57
N GLY A 30 8.34 -17.82 4.22
CA GLY A 30 8.55 -17.37 5.60
C GLY A 30 9.79 -16.51 5.81
N HIS A 31 10.43 -16.02 4.73
CA HIS A 31 11.56 -15.10 4.83
C HIS A 31 11.11 -13.71 5.29
N ILE A 32 9.83 -13.39 5.10
CA ILE A 32 9.17 -12.22 5.65
C ILE A 32 8.28 -12.70 6.80
N ASN A 33 8.67 -12.38 8.03
CA ASN A 33 7.87 -12.70 9.20
C ASN A 33 6.62 -11.80 9.25
N THR A 34 5.44 -12.41 9.17
CA THR A 34 4.15 -11.73 9.28
C THR A 34 3.41 -12.04 10.59
N ALA A 35 4.02 -12.85 11.48
CA ALA A 35 3.44 -13.19 12.76
C ALA A 35 3.21 -11.92 13.60
N GLY A 36 2.01 -11.77 14.16
CA GLY A 36 1.64 -10.61 14.97
C GLY A 36 1.52 -9.29 14.20
N MET A 37 1.58 -9.28 12.86
CA MET A 37 1.49 -8.04 12.06
C MET A 37 0.20 -7.26 12.36
N LEU A 38 -0.91 -7.98 12.52
CA LEU A 38 -2.21 -7.42 12.84
C LEU A 38 -2.48 -7.36 14.35
N GLU A 39 -1.56 -7.82 15.19
CA GLU A 39 -1.74 -7.86 16.64
C GLU A 39 -1.10 -6.64 17.30
N THR A 40 -1.65 -6.27 18.46
CA THR A 40 -1.15 -5.15 19.26
C THR A 40 0.03 -5.53 20.14
N ALA A 41 0.06 -6.80 20.56
CA ALA A 41 1.06 -7.45 21.39
C ALA A 41 0.93 -8.98 21.18
N PRO A 42 1.93 -9.79 21.56
CA PRO A 42 1.84 -11.24 21.46
C PRO A 42 0.59 -11.77 22.17
N ASP A 43 -0.07 -12.76 21.56
CA ASP A 43 -1.28 -13.43 22.09
C ASP A 43 -2.50 -12.50 22.28
N ARG A 44 -2.54 -11.35 21.59
CA ARG A 44 -3.70 -10.45 21.59
C ARG A 44 -4.56 -10.67 20.34
N PRO A 45 -5.88 -10.44 20.44
CA PRO A 45 -6.75 -10.46 19.27
C PRO A 45 -6.33 -9.42 18.23
N ILE A 46 -6.71 -9.68 16.98
CA ILE A 46 -6.45 -8.82 15.82
C ILE A 46 -6.93 -7.39 16.10
N ASP A 47 -6.05 -6.42 15.83
CA ASP A 47 -6.34 -5.00 15.89
C ASP A 47 -7.09 -4.56 14.61
N PRO A 48 -8.37 -4.18 14.70
CA PRO A 48 -9.14 -3.77 13.53
C PRO A 48 -8.55 -2.51 12.85
N GLU A 49 -7.87 -1.64 13.59
CA GLU A 49 -7.24 -0.43 13.04
C GLU A 49 -6.09 -0.79 12.10
N ARG A 50 -5.28 -1.79 12.45
CA ARG A 50 -4.18 -2.29 11.61
C ARG A 50 -4.69 -2.95 10.34
N LEU A 51 -5.78 -3.71 10.46
CA LEU A 51 -6.44 -4.31 9.30
C LEU A 51 -6.99 -3.23 8.36
N LEU A 52 -7.63 -2.19 8.91
CA LEU A 52 -8.16 -1.08 8.13
C LEU A 52 -7.04 -0.31 7.41
N VAL A 53 -5.93 -0.02 8.08
CA VAL A 53 -4.76 0.64 7.46
C VAL A 53 -4.18 -0.22 6.34
N LEU A 54 -4.05 -1.55 6.55
CA LEU A 54 -3.55 -2.46 5.54
C LEU A 54 -4.45 -2.48 4.30
N ILE A 55 -5.76 -2.66 4.49
CA ILE A 55 -6.74 -2.65 3.40
C ILE A 55 -6.73 -1.30 2.68
N GLY A 56 -6.75 -0.20 3.43
CA GLY A 56 -6.70 1.15 2.87
C GLY A 56 -5.44 1.39 2.03
N THR A 57 -4.29 0.93 2.50
CA THR A 57 -3.01 1.04 1.78
C THR A 57 -3.03 0.22 0.48
N VAL A 58 -3.53 -1.00 0.52
CA VAL A 58 -3.64 -1.87 -0.66
C VAL A 58 -4.60 -1.29 -1.69
N LEU A 59 -5.79 -0.86 -1.26
CA LEU A 59 -6.80 -0.27 -2.14
C LEU A 59 -6.32 1.04 -2.77
N ALA A 60 -5.71 1.91 -1.98
CA ALA A 60 -5.18 3.18 -2.48
C ALA A 60 -4.03 2.97 -3.47
N GLY A 61 -3.10 2.06 -3.15
CA GLY A 61 -1.98 1.71 -4.02
C GLY A 61 -2.46 1.13 -5.36
N PHE A 62 -3.39 0.16 -5.31
CA PHE A 62 -3.97 -0.43 -6.52
C PHE A 62 -4.81 0.57 -7.33
N GLY A 63 -5.59 1.42 -6.65
CA GLY A 63 -6.39 2.47 -7.27
C GLY A 63 -5.52 3.48 -8.03
N TYR A 64 -4.48 3.98 -7.37
CA TYR A 64 -3.54 4.92 -8.01
C TYR A 64 -2.74 4.26 -9.14
N PHE A 65 -2.32 3.01 -8.98
CA PHE A 65 -1.65 2.27 -10.06
C PHE A 65 -2.55 2.11 -11.29
N SER A 66 -3.81 1.73 -11.09
CA SER A 66 -4.80 1.59 -12.17
C SER A 66 -5.12 2.94 -12.84
N TYR A 67 -5.20 4.01 -12.05
CA TYR A 67 -5.38 5.37 -12.55
C TYR A 67 -4.18 5.84 -13.38
N GLY A 68 -2.96 5.58 -12.90
CA GLY A 68 -1.71 5.84 -13.62
C GLY A 68 -1.63 5.11 -14.97
N LEU A 69 -2.06 3.86 -15.04
CA LEU A 69 -2.13 3.12 -16.31
C LEU A 69 -3.16 3.67 -17.30
N ASN A 70 -4.30 4.15 -16.81
CA ASN A 70 -5.39 4.63 -17.68
C ASN A 70 -5.19 6.07 -18.16
N VAL A 71 -4.68 6.94 -17.29
CA VAL A 71 -4.57 8.39 -17.53
C VAL A 71 -3.12 8.79 -17.77
N GLY A 72 -2.21 8.35 -16.91
CA GLY A 72 -0.79 8.73 -16.99
C GLY A 72 -0.05 8.17 -18.19
N ALA A 73 -0.31 6.91 -18.53
CA ALA A 73 0.32 6.27 -19.69
C ALA A 73 -0.02 6.95 -21.03
N LYS A 74 -1.17 7.63 -21.12
CA LYS A 74 -1.57 8.39 -22.31
C LYS A 74 -0.86 9.73 -22.44
N ASN A 75 -0.57 10.36 -21.29
CA ASN A 75 0.00 11.71 -21.24
C ASN A 75 1.52 11.71 -20.99
N GLY A 76 2.14 10.54 -20.79
CA GLY A 76 3.57 10.40 -20.51
C GLY A 76 4.00 11.00 -19.16
N ALA A 77 3.03 11.25 -18.28
CA ALA A 77 3.23 11.85 -16.97
C ALA A 77 2.46 11.07 -15.91
N LEU A 78 2.98 11.00 -14.69
CA LEU A 78 2.19 10.51 -13.56
C LEU A 78 1.04 11.49 -13.34
N PRO A 79 -0.21 11.01 -13.30
CA PRO A 79 -1.34 11.89 -13.11
C PRO A 79 -1.35 12.37 -11.65
N ASP A 80 -1.83 13.59 -11.42
CA ASP A 80 -1.85 14.17 -10.08
C ASP A 80 -2.64 13.26 -9.12
N LEU A 81 -2.16 13.20 -7.88
CA LEU A 81 -2.81 12.44 -6.82
C LEU A 81 -4.18 13.07 -6.51
N PRO A 82 -5.28 12.30 -6.58
CA PRO A 82 -6.59 12.79 -6.17
C PRO A 82 -6.58 13.21 -4.71
N GLU A 83 -7.19 14.36 -4.40
CA GLU A 83 -7.24 14.90 -3.04
C GLU A 83 -7.95 13.93 -2.07
N GLU A 84 -8.94 13.20 -2.57
CA GLU A 84 -9.66 12.18 -1.80
C GLU A 84 -8.74 11.02 -1.39
N LEU A 85 -7.80 10.62 -2.27
CA LEU A 85 -6.84 9.56 -1.98
C LEU A 85 -5.85 10.00 -0.89
N VAL A 86 -5.35 11.23 -0.99
CA VAL A 86 -4.45 11.82 0.00
C VAL A 86 -5.16 11.96 1.36
N THR A 87 -6.41 12.41 1.34
CA THR A 87 -7.23 12.57 2.55
C THR A 87 -7.52 11.21 3.20
N ALA A 88 -7.88 10.18 2.42
CA ALA A 88 -8.13 8.84 2.92
C ALA A 88 -6.87 8.21 3.53
N LEU A 89 -5.72 8.33 2.86
CA LEU A 89 -4.44 7.81 3.36
C LEU A 89 -3.95 8.57 4.60
N GLY A 90 -4.02 9.90 4.58
CA GLY A 90 -3.64 10.74 5.71
C GLY A 90 -4.54 10.51 6.92
N GLY A 91 -5.86 10.49 6.70
CA GLY A 91 -6.87 10.21 7.74
C GLY A 91 -6.72 8.83 8.36
N GLY A 92 -6.51 7.78 7.54
CA GLY A 92 -6.29 6.42 8.03
C GLY A 92 -5.04 6.29 8.91
N ASN A 93 -3.94 6.94 8.52
CA ASN A 93 -2.72 6.97 9.32
C ASN A 93 -2.89 7.80 10.60
N LEU A 94 -3.60 8.93 10.55
CA LEU A 94 -3.91 9.74 11.73
C LEU A 94 -4.78 8.97 12.72
N LEU A 95 -5.81 8.27 12.26
CA LEU A 95 -6.65 7.42 13.10
C LEU A 95 -5.82 6.32 13.77
N TYR A 96 -4.99 5.61 13.02
CA TYR A 96 -4.10 4.59 13.55
C TYR A 96 -3.11 5.13 14.60
N LEU A 97 -2.46 6.26 14.32
CA LEU A 97 -1.53 6.88 15.26
C LEU A 97 -2.24 7.37 16.52
N SER A 98 -3.44 7.94 16.37
CA SER A 98 -4.24 8.38 17.52
C SER A 98 -4.64 7.20 18.41
N GLY A 99 -5.17 6.11 17.83
CA GLY A 99 -5.52 4.89 18.57
C GLY A 99 -4.31 4.28 19.30
N LYS A 100 -3.15 4.24 18.63
CA LYS A 100 -1.89 3.80 19.24
C LYS A 100 -1.48 4.68 20.42
N ILE A 101 -1.55 6.01 20.30
CA ILE A 101 -1.20 6.95 21.37
C ILE A 101 -2.13 6.78 22.57
N PHE A 102 -3.45 6.73 22.35
CA PHE A 102 -4.43 6.53 23.43
C PHE A 102 -4.22 5.21 24.17
N ARG A 103 -3.93 4.13 23.45
CA ARG A 103 -3.71 2.81 24.04
C ARG A 103 -2.38 2.71 24.78
N THR A 104 -1.35 3.44 24.34
CA THR A 104 -0.06 3.52 25.03
C THR A 104 -0.14 4.39 26.28
N GLY A 105 -0.89 5.50 26.23
CA GLY A 105 -1.11 6.39 27.38
C GLY A 105 -1.97 5.80 28.51
N ARG A 106 -2.66 4.68 28.26
CA ARG A 106 -3.48 3.96 29.25
C ARG A 106 -2.70 2.92 30.07
N ILE A 107 -1.39 2.79 29.85
CA ILE A 107 -0.49 1.83 30.50
C ILE A 107 0.43 2.52 31.54
N ILE A 108 0.22 3.80 31.85
CA ILE A 108 0.87 4.53 32.96
C ILE A 108 -0.17 4.85 34.03
#